data_AF-A0A960R296-F1
#
_entry.id   AF-A0A960R296-F1
#
_cell.length_a   1.000
_cell.length_b   1.000
_cell.length_c   1.000
_cell.angle_alpha   90.00
_cell.angle_beta   90.00
_cell.angle_gamma   90.00
#
_symmetry.space_group_name_H-M   'P 1'
#
loop_
_entity.id
_entity.type
_entity.pdbx_description
1 polymer ?
#
loop_
_entity_poly.entity_id
_entity_poly.type
_entity_poly.pdbx_seq_one_letter_code
_entity_poly.pdbx_strand_id
1 'polypeptide(L)'
;TSRVEAVRWKLAMEKYIVEQGYPIGTLVAFSGKVSDSESGPEEFTETSTTLNPNLKGRSIRKAFKGDEYQILLVANKFQTGFDESLLCGMYVDKRLDGIQAVQTLSRLNRSHPGKDTTYVLDFVNDPADILEAFKVYHTTAELSTTTDPNLVFNLRAKLDAAGHYDDAEVDRVVAADLNPNSKQSELVAAVTPVADRLLKRYKVAMQSRKEAEANADDAGAKAAKEELDALVLFKGDLGAFVRLYTFLSQIFDYGNTDIEKRWIFFKRLLPLLDFEREGDTVDLTKIVLTRHHLRNRGKQPLYLNSGDAKPLPPITDPGGGSVRVKEKILLAQVIEKLNELFGADTSDDDQLLYVNGVLMGKMLESEKLRQQAASNTREQFATSPDLGNELNNAIIEALDAHTSMSTKALNSPEVKNGILKILLEHSKLWEKLRAAG
;
A
#
# COMPACT_ATOMS: atom_id res chain seq x y z
N THR A 1 22.04 -18.42 -7.89
CA THR A 1 23.21 -18.69 -7.05
C THR A 1 23.59 -20.16 -6.98
N SER A 2 24.84 -20.49 -7.31
CA SER A 2 25.45 -21.80 -7.08
C SER A 2 26.02 -21.92 -5.66
N ARG A 3 26.34 -23.14 -5.21
CA ARG A 3 27.01 -23.36 -3.90
C ARG A 3 28.42 -22.76 -3.87
N VAL A 4 29.08 -22.70 -5.03
CA VAL A 4 30.40 -22.07 -5.20
C VAL A 4 30.31 -20.56 -4.98
N GLU A 5 29.29 -19.91 -5.53
CA GLU A 5 29.08 -18.48 -5.33
C GLU A 5 28.83 -18.11 -3.86
N ALA A 6 28.11 -18.94 -3.08
CA ALA A 6 27.94 -18.70 -1.66
C ALA A 6 29.28 -18.73 -0.88
N VAL A 7 30.22 -19.59 -1.29
CA VAL A 7 31.58 -19.63 -0.72
C VAL A 7 32.34 -18.36 -1.08
N ARG A 8 32.35 -17.97 -2.36
CA ARG A 8 33.01 -16.77 -2.85
C ARG A 8 32.48 -15.51 -2.17
N TRP A 9 31.16 -15.36 -2.07
CA TRP A 9 30.52 -14.24 -1.38
C TRP A 9 30.88 -14.19 0.10
N LYS A 10 30.93 -15.32 0.79
CA LYS A 10 31.32 -15.37 2.21
C LYS A 10 32.76 -14.88 2.38
N LEU A 11 33.70 -15.33 1.56
CA LEU A 11 35.09 -14.90 1.63
C LEU A 11 35.25 -13.41 1.29
N ALA A 12 34.56 -12.93 0.26
CA ALA A 12 34.58 -11.53 -0.14
C ALA A 12 33.99 -10.60 0.93
N MET A 13 32.83 -10.95 1.50
CA MET A 13 32.19 -10.20 2.58
C MET A 13 33.05 -10.17 3.84
N GLU A 14 33.64 -11.31 4.23
CA GLU A 14 34.50 -11.36 5.42
C GLU A 14 35.72 -10.46 5.24
N LYS A 15 36.38 -10.52 4.07
CA LYS A 15 37.50 -9.63 3.74
C LYS A 15 37.10 -8.17 3.87
N TYR A 16 35.97 -7.79 3.28
CA TYR A 16 35.48 -6.41 3.33
C TYR A 16 35.13 -5.95 4.75
N ILE A 17 34.48 -6.79 5.55
CA ILE A 17 34.12 -6.50 6.95
C ILE A 17 35.37 -6.26 7.78
N VAL A 18 36.41 -7.09 7.61
CA VAL A 18 37.69 -6.94 8.31
C VAL A 18 38.43 -5.68 7.87
N GLU A 19 38.49 -5.41 6.56
CA GLU A 19 39.15 -4.21 6.01
C GLU A 19 38.50 -2.90 6.51
N GLN A 20 37.18 -2.89 6.66
CA GLN A 20 36.44 -1.71 7.14
C GLN A 20 36.26 -1.69 8.67
N GLY A 21 36.64 -2.75 9.38
CA GLY A 21 36.53 -2.84 10.84
C GLY A 21 35.09 -2.91 11.37
N TYR A 22 34.14 -3.46 10.60
CA TYR A 22 32.75 -3.53 11.02
C TYR A 22 32.53 -4.61 12.10
N PRO A 23 31.74 -4.33 13.16
CA PRO A 23 31.40 -5.32 14.19
C PRO A 23 30.25 -6.24 13.71
N ILE A 24 30.40 -6.84 12.53
CA ILE A 24 29.37 -7.65 11.86
C ILE A 24 29.88 -9.07 11.68
N GLY A 25 29.10 -10.06 12.13
CA GLY A 25 29.37 -11.47 11.88
C GLY A 25 28.55 -12.00 10.71
N THR A 26 29.16 -12.91 9.93
CA THR A 26 28.48 -13.57 8.80
C THR A 26 28.54 -15.10 8.89
N LEU A 27 27.46 -15.77 8.50
CA LEU A 27 27.34 -17.23 8.41
C LEU A 27 27.03 -17.66 6.98
N VAL A 28 27.44 -18.87 6.61
CA VAL A 28 27.09 -19.47 5.30
C VAL A 28 26.45 -20.85 5.45
N ALA A 29 25.42 -21.13 4.64
CA ALA A 29 24.68 -22.39 4.66
C ALA A 29 24.41 -22.95 3.24
N PHE A 30 24.84 -24.18 2.99
CA PHE A 30 24.62 -24.96 1.77
C PHE A 30 24.74 -26.47 2.02
N SER A 31 24.08 -27.29 1.21
CA SER A 31 24.22 -28.76 1.31
C SER A 31 25.46 -29.31 0.61
N GLY A 32 26.10 -30.30 1.24
CA GLY A 32 27.24 -31.05 0.69
C GLY A 32 28.57 -30.34 0.83
N LYS A 33 29.55 -30.80 0.03
CA LYS A 33 30.88 -30.21 -0.06
C LYS A 33 31.03 -29.40 -1.34
N VAL A 34 31.86 -28.37 -1.30
CA VAL A 34 32.17 -27.50 -2.43
C VAL A 34 33.68 -27.46 -2.60
N SER A 35 34.17 -27.76 -3.79
CA SER A 35 35.57 -27.55 -4.16
C SER A 35 35.62 -26.40 -5.15
N ASP A 36 36.41 -25.37 -4.85
CA ASP A 36 36.60 -24.21 -5.71
C ASP A 36 38.05 -23.75 -5.61
N SER A 37 38.85 -24.09 -6.63
CA SER A 37 40.30 -23.81 -6.67
C SER A 37 40.64 -22.33 -6.61
N GLU A 38 39.71 -21.45 -6.98
CA GLU A 38 39.89 -19.99 -6.85
C GLU A 38 39.68 -19.50 -5.41
N SER A 39 38.82 -20.17 -4.63
CA SER A 39 38.53 -19.81 -3.24
C SER A 39 39.49 -20.47 -2.25
N GLY A 40 40.10 -21.60 -2.63
CA GLY A 40 41.13 -22.26 -1.83
C GLY A 40 41.40 -23.71 -2.26
N PRO A 41 42.50 -24.30 -1.76
CA PRO A 41 42.90 -25.66 -2.12
C PRO A 41 42.06 -26.75 -1.41
N GLU A 42 41.33 -26.40 -0.35
CA GLU A 42 40.58 -27.36 0.48
C GLU A 42 39.09 -27.43 0.12
N GLU A 43 38.45 -28.56 0.41
CA GLU A 43 37.00 -28.69 0.28
C GLU A 43 36.28 -27.88 1.38
N PHE A 44 35.38 -27.00 0.93
CA PHE A 44 34.56 -26.19 1.80
C PHE A 44 33.30 -26.94 2.24
N THR A 45 33.02 -26.86 3.54
CA THR A 45 31.80 -27.38 4.18
C THR A 45 31.21 -26.35 5.13
N GLU A 46 29.92 -26.46 5.44
CA GLU A 46 29.26 -25.56 6.40
C GLU A 46 29.85 -25.60 7.82
N THR A 47 30.47 -26.72 8.19
CA THR A 47 31.12 -26.88 9.50
C THR A 47 32.61 -26.58 9.44
N SER A 48 33.13 -26.19 8.27
CA SER A 48 34.53 -25.80 8.12
C SER A 48 34.81 -24.56 8.95
N THR A 49 35.93 -24.58 9.67
CA THR A 49 36.46 -23.43 10.40
C THR A 49 36.79 -22.26 9.47
N THR A 50 37.05 -22.53 8.18
CA THR A 50 37.32 -21.48 7.18
C THR A 50 36.09 -20.65 6.85
N LEU A 51 34.88 -21.26 6.91
CA LEU A 51 33.65 -20.58 6.55
C LEU A 51 32.81 -20.16 7.76
N ASN A 52 32.69 -21.02 8.78
CA ASN A 52 31.93 -20.72 9.98
C ASN A 52 32.80 -20.99 11.24
N PRO A 53 33.88 -20.21 11.48
CA PRO A 53 34.87 -20.47 12.54
C PRO A 53 34.26 -20.52 13.94
N ASN A 54 33.26 -19.67 14.20
CA ASN A 54 32.69 -19.46 15.54
C ASN A 54 31.39 -20.24 15.77
N LEU A 55 31.11 -21.26 14.93
CA LEU A 55 29.91 -22.08 15.07
C LEU A 55 29.93 -22.91 16.36
N LYS A 56 31.12 -23.31 16.84
CA LYS A 56 31.35 -24.04 18.11
C LYS A 56 30.43 -25.28 18.27
N GLY A 57 30.14 -25.99 17.17
CA GLY A 57 29.25 -27.14 17.15
C GLY A 57 27.75 -26.83 17.27
N ARG A 58 27.35 -25.56 17.36
CA ARG A 58 25.93 -25.16 17.34
C ARG A 58 25.37 -25.32 15.92
N SER A 59 24.05 -25.50 15.81
CA SER A 59 23.42 -25.41 14.50
C SER A 59 23.39 -23.96 14.03
N ILE A 60 23.55 -23.73 12.71
CA ILE A 60 23.48 -22.39 12.09
C ILE A 60 22.20 -21.65 12.51
N ARG A 61 21.07 -22.35 12.59
CA ARG A 61 19.78 -21.79 13.05
C ARG A 61 19.85 -21.21 14.46
N LYS A 62 20.60 -21.84 15.35
CA LYS A 62 20.72 -21.42 16.75
C LYS A 62 21.79 -20.34 16.92
N ALA A 63 22.85 -20.40 16.12
CA ALA A 63 23.89 -19.37 16.09
C ALA A 63 23.37 -18.04 15.53
N PHE A 64 22.60 -18.08 14.45
CA PHE A 64 22.03 -16.88 13.81
C PHE A 64 20.95 -16.17 14.64
N LYS A 65 20.41 -16.83 15.67
CA LYS A 65 19.46 -16.22 16.62
C LYS A 65 20.13 -15.30 17.65
N GLY A 66 21.44 -15.44 17.84
CA GLY A 66 22.19 -14.59 18.76
C GLY A 66 22.71 -13.33 18.06
N ASP A 67 23.25 -12.42 18.84
CA ASP A 67 23.77 -11.13 18.34
C ASP A 67 25.15 -11.26 17.68
N GLU A 68 25.70 -12.48 17.60
CA GLU A 68 27.02 -12.76 17.03
C GLU A 68 27.06 -12.63 15.50
N TYR A 69 25.91 -12.74 14.82
CA TYR A 69 25.85 -12.75 13.36
C TYR A 69 24.64 -11.96 12.86
N GLN A 70 24.86 -11.10 11.86
CA GLN A 70 23.82 -10.26 11.26
C GLN A 70 23.50 -10.69 9.82
N ILE A 71 24.42 -11.40 9.15
CA ILE A 71 24.25 -11.82 7.75
C ILE A 71 24.33 -13.35 7.65
N LEU A 72 23.35 -13.94 6.95
CA LEU A 72 23.32 -15.36 6.63
C LEU A 72 23.27 -15.55 5.10
N LEU A 73 24.35 -16.07 4.54
CA LEU A 73 24.46 -16.42 3.12
C LEU A 73 23.90 -17.82 2.88
N VAL A 74 23.01 -17.96 1.91
CA VAL A 74 22.28 -19.21 1.67
C VAL A 74 22.19 -19.53 0.18
N ALA A 75 22.60 -20.73 -0.22
CA ALA A 75 22.44 -21.19 -1.61
C ALA A 75 21.12 -21.97 -1.83
N ASN A 76 21.03 -23.15 -1.20
CA ASN A 76 19.91 -24.11 -1.41
C ASN A 76 19.28 -24.60 -0.09
N LYS A 77 19.79 -24.14 1.06
CA LYS A 77 19.20 -24.49 2.37
C LYS A 77 18.22 -23.43 2.81
N PHE A 78 17.48 -23.70 3.88
CA PHE A 78 16.54 -22.76 4.49
C PHE A 78 15.45 -22.18 3.56
N GLN A 79 15.31 -22.75 2.36
CA GLN A 79 14.25 -22.41 1.40
C GLN A 79 12.87 -22.85 1.90
N THR A 80 12.79 -23.80 2.84
CA THR A 80 11.58 -24.20 3.57
C THR A 80 11.87 -24.38 5.06
N GLY A 81 10.92 -23.99 5.91
CA GLY A 81 10.96 -24.28 7.35
C GLY A 81 12.02 -23.53 8.18
N PHE A 82 12.73 -22.53 7.65
CA PHE A 82 13.51 -21.59 8.46
C PHE A 82 12.63 -20.40 8.86
N ASP A 83 12.44 -20.23 10.17
CA ASP A 83 11.53 -19.26 10.76
C ASP A 83 12.30 -18.40 11.76
N GLU A 84 12.60 -17.17 11.36
CA GLU A 84 13.31 -16.19 12.18
C GLU A 84 12.62 -14.83 12.07
N SER A 85 12.08 -14.36 13.18
CA SER A 85 11.28 -13.13 13.25
C SER A 85 12.13 -11.86 13.07
N LEU A 86 13.42 -11.92 13.40
CA LEU A 86 14.35 -10.79 13.30
C LEU A 86 14.82 -10.49 11.86
N LEU A 87 14.55 -11.38 10.89
CA LEU A 87 14.93 -11.17 9.49
C LEU A 87 14.19 -9.96 8.89
N CYS A 88 14.88 -8.84 8.70
CA CYS A 88 14.30 -7.62 8.14
C CYS A 88 14.71 -7.33 6.69
N GLY A 89 15.79 -7.95 6.20
CA GLY A 89 16.29 -7.74 4.84
C GLY A 89 16.61 -9.05 4.12
N MET A 90 16.43 -9.07 2.80
CA MET A 90 16.84 -10.17 1.93
C MET A 90 17.49 -9.64 0.66
N TYR A 91 18.68 -10.15 0.36
CA TYR A 91 19.40 -9.88 -0.88
C TYR A 91 19.28 -11.12 -1.78
N VAL A 92 18.74 -10.95 -2.98
CA VAL A 92 18.41 -12.04 -3.89
C VAL A 92 19.32 -11.99 -5.11
N ASP A 93 20.21 -12.97 -5.21
CA ASP A 93 21.08 -13.22 -6.36
C ASP A 93 20.74 -14.58 -7.01
N LYS A 94 19.44 -14.90 -7.06
CA LYS A 94 18.93 -16.18 -7.53
C LYS A 94 17.65 -15.95 -8.30
N ARG A 95 17.49 -16.69 -9.40
CA ARG A 95 16.21 -16.73 -10.11
C ARG A 95 15.13 -17.30 -9.18
N LEU A 96 14.08 -16.53 -8.95
CA LEU A 96 12.90 -16.89 -8.18
C LEU A 96 11.69 -16.81 -9.11
N ASP A 97 10.93 -17.89 -9.20
CA ASP A 97 9.70 -17.95 -10.01
C ASP A 97 8.52 -18.52 -9.22
N GLY A 98 7.31 -18.11 -9.62
CA GLY A 98 6.04 -18.60 -9.09
C GLY A 98 6.01 -18.79 -7.57
N ILE A 99 5.67 -20.00 -7.14
CA ILE A 99 5.53 -20.33 -5.72
C ILE A 99 6.84 -20.18 -4.95
N GLN A 100 8.00 -20.39 -5.59
CA GLN A 100 9.30 -20.28 -4.92
C GLN A 100 9.61 -18.83 -4.52
N ALA A 101 9.23 -17.85 -5.35
CA ALA A 101 9.35 -16.43 -5.02
C ALA A 101 8.55 -16.08 -3.76
N VAL A 102 7.29 -16.49 -3.72
CA VAL A 102 6.39 -16.24 -2.57
C VAL A 102 6.89 -16.93 -1.31
N GLN A 103 7.31 -18.20 -1.39
CA GLN A 103 7.84 -18.95 -0.24
C GLN A 103 9.17 -18.41 0.29
N THR A 104 9.97 -17.78 -0.57
CA THR A 104 11.28 -17.23 -0.21
C THR A 104 11.12 -15.84 0.38
N LEU A 105 10.44 -14.92 -0.31
CA LEU A 105 10.29 -13.54 0.13
C LEU A 105 9.33 -13.39 1.32
N SER A 106 8.26 -14.21 1.40
CA SER A 106 7.34 -14.18 2.55
C SER A 106 7.99 -14.56 3.88
N ARG A 107 9.23 -15.07 3.89
CA ARG A 107 9.99 -15.32 5.13
C ARG A 107 10.24 -14.05 5.92
N LEU A 108 10.34 -12.91 5.23
CA LEU A 108 10.50 -11.62 5.89
C LEU A 108 9.22 -11.18 6.59
N ASN A 109 8.05 -11.71 6.26
CA ASN A 109 6.76 -11.22 6.78
C ASN A 109 6.44 -11.68 8.22
N ARG A 110 7.43 -12.17 8.97
CA ARG A 110 7.28 -12.45 10.41
C ARG A 110 7.37 -11.17 11.22
N SER A 111 6.29 -10.78 11.88
CA SER A 111 6.24 -9.59 12.73
C SER A 111 7.10 -9.76 13.98
N HIS A 112 7.85 -8.72 14.34
CA HIS A 112 8.64 -8.65 15.58
C HIS A 112 8.64 -7.21 16.13
N PRO A 113 8.62 -6.99 17.46
CA PRO A 113 8.80 -5.64 18.02
C PRO A 113 10.09 -4.99 17.51
N GLY A 114 10.00 -3.72 17.08
CA GLY A 114 11.13 -2.97 16.48
C GLY A 114 11.40 -3.27 15.00
N LYS A 115 10.64 -4.19 14.39
CA LYS A 115 10.70 -4.47 12.95
C LYS A 115 9.50 -3.84 12.26
N ASP A 116 9.68 -2.58 11.88
CA ASP A 116 8.60 -1.77 11.29
C ASP A 116 8.52 -1.93 9.75
N THR A 117 9.55 -2.48 9.11
CA THR A 117 9.63 -2.62 7.65
C THR A 117 10.50 -3.81 7.25
N THR A 118 10.18 -4.42 6.12
CA THR A 118 10.95 -5.51 5.50
C THR A 118 11.43 -5.11 4.12
N TYR A 119 12.66 -5.48 3.77
CA TYR A 119 13.31 -5.07 2.55
C TYR A 119 13.77 -6.27 1.72
N VAL A 120 13.56 -6.19 0.41
CA VAL A 120 14.06 -7.15 -0.56
C VAL A 120 14.82 -6.36 -1.61
N LEU A 121 16.10 -6.71 -1.80
CA LEU A 121 16.90 -6.22 -2.91
C LEU A 121 17.19 -7.38 -3.84
N ASP A 122 16.66 -7.32 -5.06
CA ASP A 122 16.76 -8.37 -6.06
C ASP A 122 17.65 -7.92 -7.22
N PHE A 123 18.67 -8.71 -7.54
CA PHE A 123 19.64 -8.42 -8.60
C PHE A 123 19.38 -9.21 -9.89
N VAL A 124 18.46 -10.18 -9.87
CA VAL A 124 18.33 -11.18 -10.95
C VAL A 124 16.94 -11.20 -11.57
N ASN A 125 15.89 -11.04 -10.77
CA ASN A 125 14.53 -11.27 -11.23
C ASN A 125 13.91 -10.01 -11.81
N ASP A 126 13.06 -10.20 -12.83
CA ASP A 126 12.22 -9.13 -13.31
C ASP A 126 11.14 -8.80 -12.27
N PRO A 127 10.97 -7.53 -11.89
CA PRO A 127 9.93 -7.14 -10.94
C PRO A 127 8.51 -7.58 -11.36
N ALA A 128 8.19 -7.61 -12.66
CA ALA A 128 6.89 -8.03 -13.16
C ALA A 128 6.63 -9.52 -12.91
N ASP A 129 7.64 -10.37 -13.10
CA ASP A 129 7.56 -11.82 -12.84
C ASP A 129 7.33 -12.09 -11.34
N ILE A 130 8.02 -11.35 -10.46
CA ILE A 130 7.83 -11.44 -9.01
C ILE A 130 6.42 -10.96 -8.62
N LEU A 131 5.95 -9.86 -9.21
CA LEU A 131 4.61 -9.36 -8.97
C LEU A 131 3.54 -10.36 -9.42
N GLU A 132 3.69 -10.97 -10.59
CA GLU A 132 2.78 -12.00 -11.09
C GLU A 132 2.71 -13.18 -10.13
N ALA A 133 3.86 -13.66 -9.65
CA ALA A 133 3.94 -14.71 -8.65
C ALA A 133 3.21 -14.34 -7.34
N PHE A 134 3.35 -13.08 -6.89
CA PHE A 134 2.70 -12.59 -5.67
C PHE A 134 1.20 -12.35 -5.83
N LYS A 135 0.73 -11.90 -7.00
CA LYS A 135 -0.68 -11.62 -7.30
C LYS A 135 -1.58 -12.84 -7.13
N VAL A 136 -1.05 -14.04 -7.33
CA VAL A 136 -1.78 -15.30 -7.08
C VAL A 136 -2.20 -15.44 -5.61
N TYR A 137 -1.47 -14.82 -4.68
CA TYR A 137 -1.65 -15.01 -3.23
C TYR A 137 -1.91 -13.71 -2.44
N HIS A 138 -1.58 -12.54 -2.98
CA HIS A 138 -1.67 -11.24 -2.32
C HIS A 138 -2.31 -10.19 -3.24
N THR A 139 -3.45 -9.64 -2.81
CA THR A 139 -4.27 -8.68 -3.55
C THR A 139 -3.73 -7.25 -3.56
N THR A 140 -2.71 -6.93 -2.76
CA THR A 140 -2.17 -5.57 -2.58
C THR A 140 -0.68 -5.44 -2.91
N ALA A 141 -0.15 -6.33 -3.75
CA ALA A 141 1.23 -6.21 -4.22
C ALA A 141 1.31 -5.07 -5.26
N GLU A 142 1.99 -3.98 -4.92
CA GLU A 142 2.29 -2.88 -5.84
C GLU A 142 3.77 -2.90 -6.21
N LEU A 143 4.08 -2.60 -7.46
CA LEU A 143 5.45 -2.47 -7.95
C LEU A 143 5.91 -1.02 -7.77
N SER A 144 6.95 -0.77 -6.98
CA SER A 144 7.72 0.47 -7.11
C SER A 144 8.75 0.25 -8.23
N THR A 145 8.53 0.87 -9.37
CA THR A 145 9.43 0.77 -10.54
C THR A 145 10.86 1.21 -10.23
N THR A 146 11.79 0.73 -11.06
CA THR A 146 13.23 1.03 -11.08
C THR A 146 13.50 2.50 -10.75
N THR A 147 14.06 2.72 -9.57
CA THR A 147 14.06 4.04 -8.96
C THR A 147 15.32 4.78 -9.38
N ASP A 148 15.20 5.70 -10.35
CA ASP A 148 16.23 6.70 -10.62
C ASP A 148 16.49 7.49 -9.32
N PRO A 149 17.73 7.51 -8.80
CA PRO A 149 18.08 8.25 -7.58
C PRO A 149 17.71 9.74 -7.64
N ASN A 150 17.63 10.31 -8.84
CA ASN A 150 17.24 11.70 -9.03
C ASN A 150 15.77 11.98 -8.69
N LEU A 151 14.91 10.95 -8.62
CA LEU A 151 13.50 11.12 -8.26
C LEU A 151 13.33 11.70 -6.85
N VAL A 152 14.23 11.38 -5.91
CA VAL A 152 14.21 11.96 -4.56
C VAL A 152 14.51 13.46 -4.61
N PHE A 153 15.46 13.89 -5.43
CA PHE A 153 15.78 15.30 -5.62
C PHE A 153 14.65 16.06 -6.31
N ASN A 154 14.03 15.45 -7.33
CA ASN A 154 12.89 16.04 -8.04
C ASN A 154 11.68 16.21 -7.11
N LEU A 155 11.36 15.19 -6.31
CA LEU A 155 10.28 15.26 -5.32
C LEU A 155 10.57 16.29 -4.23
N ARG A 156 11.83 16.37 -3.75
CA ARG A 156 12.24 17.45 -2.83
C ARG A 156 11.97 18.81 -3.44
N ALA A 157 12.48 19.08 -4.64
CA ALA A 157 12.34 20.38 -5.29
C ALA A 157 10.86 20.75 -5.50
N LYS A 158 10.03 19.78 -5.91
CA LYS A 158 8.59 19.96 -6.07
C LYS A 158 7.90 20.31 -4.74
N LEU A 159 8.23 19.58 -3.67
CA LEU A 159 7.64 19.80 -2.34
C LEU A 159 8.11 21.12 -1.71
N ASP A 160 9.37 21.49 -1.89
CA ASP A 160 9.93 22.77 -1.44
C ASP A 160 9.27 23.94 -2.18
N ALA A 161 9.08 23.81 -3.50
CA ALA A 161 8.45 24.84 -4.34
C ALA A 161 6.96 25.08 -4.01
N ALA A 162 6.27 24.13 -3.39
CA ALA A 162 4.89 24.29 -2.95
C ALA A 162 4.75 25.32 -1.81
N GLY A 163 5.85 25.66 -1.10
CA GLY A 163 5.86 26.73 -0.09
C GLY A 163 4.98 26.47 1.13
N HIS A 164 4.69 25.21 1.43
CA HIS A 164 3.82 24.83 2.54
C HIS A 164 4.54 24.68 3.89
N TYR A 165 5.87 24.69 3.88
CA TYR A 165 6.76 24.63 5.04
C TYR A 165 8.06 25.37 4.72
N ASP A 166 8.85 25.66 5.75
CA ASP A 166 10.20 26.23 5.60
C ASP A 166 11.28 25.38 6.28
N ASP A 167 12.55 25.69 6.02
CA ASP A 167 13.69 24.95 6.57
C ASP A 167 13.75 25.02 8.10
N ALA A 168 13.30 26.11 8.72
CA ALA A 168 13.28 26.26 10.17
C ALA A 168 12.21 25.37 10.82
N GLU A 169 11.06 25.19 10.17
CA GLU A 169 10.02 24.24 10.58
C GLU A 169 10.50 22.79 10.44
N VAL A 170 11.22 22.46 9.36
CA VAL A 170 11.87 21.15 9.20
C VAL A 170 12.86 20.90 10.33
N ASP A 171 13.80 21.84 10.55
CA ASP A 171 14.83 21.71 11.58
C ASP A 171 14.23 21.60 12.99
N ARG A 172 13.16 22.35 13.28
CA ARG A 172 12.44 22.28 14.57
C ARG A 172 11.88 20.87 14.83
N VAL A 173 11.24 20.27 13.83
CA VAL A 173 10.67 18.91 13.97
C VAL A 173 11.77 17.87 14.08
N VAL A 174 12.83 17.98 13.27
CA VAL A 174 13.98 17.07 13.33
C VAL A 174 14.68 17.13 14.68
N ALA A 175 14.92 18.33 15.21
CA ALA A 175 15.53 18.50 16.53
C ALA A 175 14.67 17.87 17.64
N ALA A 176 13.35 18.00 17.56
CA ALA A 176 12.44 17.37 18.52
C ALA A 176 12.36 15.84 18.36
N ASP A 177 12.51 15.31 17.14
CA ASP A 177 12.44 13.87 16.86
C ASP A 177 13.75 13.13 17.23
N LEU A 178 14.90 13.75 16.96
CA LEU A 178 16.22 13.16 17.19
C LEU A 178 16.72 13.33 18.63
N ASN A 179 16.13 14.23 19.43
CA ASN A 179 16.53 14.41 20.82
C ASN A 179 16.03 13.23 21.70
N PRO A 180 16.92 12.40 22.28
CA PRO A 180 16.54 11.23 23.05
C PRO A 180 15.72 11.53 24.31
N ASN A 181 15.79 12.78 24.79
CA ASN A 181 15.11 13.28 25.99
C ASN A 181 13.82 14.06 25.66
N SER A 182 13.51 14.23 24.37
CA SER A 182 12.32 14.95 23.92
C SER A 182 11.06 14.24 24.36
N LYS A 183 10.09 15.02 24.86
CA LYS A 183 8.77 14.49 25.21
C LYS A 183 7.89 14.41 23.96
N GLN A 184 6.95 13.47 23.95
CA GLN A 184 5.94 13.37 22.88
C GLN A 184 5.22 14.70 22.63
N SER A 185 4.94 15.46 23.70
CA SER A 185 4.32 16.78 23.61
C SER A 185 5.17 17.81 22.86
N GLU A 186 6.50 17.69 22.91
CA GLU A 186 7.44 18.59 22.23
C GLU A 186 7.49 18.30 20.72
N LEU A 187 7.53 17.01 20.34
CA LEU A 187 7.41 16.60 18.93
C LEU A 187 6.07 17.02 18.33
N VAL A 188 4.98 16.81 19.07
CA VAL A 188 3.64 17.27 18.70
C VAL A 188 3.64 18.79 18.52
N ALA A 189 4.11 19.55 19.51
CA ALA A 189 4.16 21.01 19.42
C ALA A 189 5.01 21.52 18.23
N ALA A 190 6.04 20.77 17.83
CA ALA A 190 6.89 21.14 16.70
C ALA A 190 6.19 20.97 15.33
N VAL A 191 5.42 19.90 15.14
CA VAL A 191 4.81 19.54 13.85
C VAL A 191 3.38 20.07 13.67
N THR A 192 2.63 20.24 14.77
CA THR A 192 1.23 20.72 14.76
C THR A 192 1.05 22.03 13.99
N PRO A 193 1.90 23.07 14.12
CA PRO A 193 1.70 24.33 13.41
C PRO A 193 1.61 24.20 11.89
N VAL A 194 2.41 23.30 11.30
CA VAL A 194 2.41 23.05 9.86
C VAL A 194 1.15 22.28 9.46
N ALA A 195 0.81 21.24 10.23
CA ALA A 195 -0.39 20.45 9.99
C ALA A 195 -1.67 21.28 10.12
N ASP A 196 -1.78 22.09 11.18
CA ASP A 196 -2.90 23.01 11.42
C ASP A 196 -3.08 23.98 10.25
N ARG A 197 -1.98 24.57 9.76
CA ARG A 197 -2.00 25.50 8.63
C ARG A 197 -2.54 24.85 7.36
N LEU A 198 -2.09 23.63 7.06
CA LEU A 198 -2.52 22.87 5.89
C LEU A 198 -3.98 22.41 6.00
N LEU A 199 -4.41 21.92 7.16
CA LEU A 199 -5.80 21.53 7.39
C LEU A 199 -6.75 22.74 7.31
N LYS A 200 -6.36 23.88 7.90
CA LYS A 200 -7.16 25.12 7.79
C LYS A 200 -7.28 25.58 6.34
N ARG A 201 -6.19 25.56 5.58
CA ARG A 201 -6.21 25.93 4.15
C ARG A 201 -7.11 25.00 3.34
N TYR A 202 -7.04 23.71 3.59
CA TYR A 202 -7.92 22.71 2.96
C TYR A 202 -9.40 22.98 3.28
N LYS A 203 -9.73 23.27 4.56
CA LYS A 203 -11.09 23.59 4.97
C LYS A 203 -11.63 24.87 4.35
N VAL A 204 -10.81 25.92 4.30
CA VAL A 204 -11.19 27.18 3.64
C VAL A 204 -11.49 26.91 2.17
N ALA A 205 -10.65 26.16 1.47
CA ALA A 205 -10.89 25.80 0.07
C ALA A 205 -12.17 24.96 -0.10
N MET A 206 -12.48 24.04 0.82
CA MET A 206 -13.73 23.29 0.81
C MET A 206 -14.96 24.19 1.01
N GLN A 207 -14.90 25.12 1.97
CA GLN A 207 -15.97 26.09 2.23
C GLN A 207 -16.17 27.04 1.05
N SER A 208 -15.10 27.61 0.51
CA SER A 208 -15.15 28.46 -0.68
C SER A 208 -15.73 27.74 -1.89
N ARG A 209 -15.45 26.45 -2.06
CA ARG A 209 -16.07 25.65 -3.13
C ARG A 209 -17.58 25.55 -2.94
N LYS A 210 -18.03 25.20 -1.72
CA LYS A 210 -19.45 25.07 -1.38
C LYS A 210 -20.20 26.40 -1.54
N GLU A 211 -19.60 27.50 -1.12
CA GLU A 211 -20.17 28.84 -1.27
C GLU A 211 -20.26 29.27 -2.73
N ALA A 212 -19.22 29.01 -3.53
CA ALA A 212 -19.23 29.32 -4.96
C ALA A 212 -20.25 28.47 -5.73
N GLU A 213 -20.37 27.17 -5.41
CA GLU A 213 -21.41 26.28 -5.95
C GLU A 213 -22.82 26.79 -5.59
N ALA A 214 -23.04 27.20 -4.34
CA ALA A 214 -24.32 27.75 -3.89
C ALA A 214 -24.70 29.08 -4.58
N ASN A 215 -23.69 29.87 -4.95
CA ASN A 215 -23.86 31.17 -5.63
C ASN A 215 -23.83 31.06 -7.17
N ALA A 216 -23.73 29.84 -7.73
CA ALA A 216 -23.53 29.60 -9.16
C ALA A 216 -22.33 30.38 -9.75
N ASP A 217 -21.26 30.54 -8.96
CA ASP A 217 -19.99 31.13 -9.37
C ASP A 217 -19.03 30.02 -9.84
N ASP A 218 -19.11 29.71 -11.14
CA ASP A 218 -18.27 28.69 -11.76
C ASP A 218 -16.76 28.99 -11.64
N ALA A 219 -16.37 30.26 -11.65
CA ALA A 219 -14.97 30.67 -11.55
C ALA A 219 -14.44 30.44 -10.13
N GLY A 220 -15.22 30.82 -9.11
CA GLY A 220 -14.93 30.57 -7.70
C GLY A 220 -14.87 29.07 -7.37
N ALA A 221 -15.82 28.29 -7.90
CA ALA A 221 -15.87 26.84 -7.68
C ALA A 221 -14.64 26.14 -8.30
N LYS A 222 -14.23 26.57 -9.50
CA LYS A 222 -13.03 26.05 -10.16
C LYS A 222 -11.75 26.41 -9.39
N ALA A 223 -11.59 27.65 -8.97
CA ALA A 223 -10.40 28.08 -8.22
C ALA A 223 -10.27 27.34 -6.88
N ALA A 224 -11.38 27.18 -6.16
CA ALA A 224 -11.40 26.43 -4.91
C ALA A 224 -11.07 24.93 -5.11
N LYS A 225 -11.54 24.34 -6.22
CA LYS A 225 -11.20 22.97 -6.60
C LYS A 225 -9.71 22.80 -6.93
N GLU A 226 -9.13 23.72 -7.69
CA GLU A 226 -7.69 23.69 -8.02
C GLU A 226 -6.82 23.73 -6.76
N GLU A 227 -7.21 24.52 -5.76
CA GLU A 227 -6.53 24.58 -4.47
C GLU A 227 -6.66 23.27 -3.67
N LEU A 228 -7.85 22.65 -3.64
CA LEU A 228 -8.05 21.33 -3.02
C LEU A 228 -7.20 20.25 -3.70
N ASP A 229 -7.19 20.23 -5.03
CA ASP A 229 -6.42 19.28 -5.83
C ASP A 229 -4.91 19.46 -5.60
N ALA A 230 -4.43 20.70 -5.47
CA ALA A 230 -3.04 21.01 -5.14
C ALA A 230 -2.63 20.48 -3.76
N LEU A 231 -3.48 20.65 -2.74
CA LEU A 231 -3.21 20.15 -1.38
C LEU A 231 -3.21 18.61 -1.33
N VAL A 232 -4.15 17.96 -2.02
CA VAL A 232 -4.20 16.49 -2.13
C VAL A 232 -2.97 15.96 -2.86
N LEU A 233 -2.55 16.61 -3.95
CA LEU A 233 -1.34 16.28 -4.69
C LEU A 233 -0.11 16.41 -3.79
N PHE A 234 0.01 17.50 -3.03
CA PHE A 234 1.09 17.72 -2.08
C PHE A 234 1.19 16.58 -1.05
N LYS A 235 0.07 16.16 -0.45
CA LYS A 235 0.05 14.99 0.46
C LYS A 235 0.48 13.70 -0.23
N GLY A 236 0.07 13.51 -1.49
CA GLY A 236 0.51 12.37 -2.31
C GLY A 236 2.03 12.36 -2.53
N ASP A 237 2.60 13.52 -2.90
CA ASP A 237 4.03 13.72 -3.12
C ASP A 237 4.84 13.50 -1.84
N LEU A 238 4.35 13.95 -0.67
CA LEU A 238 4.97 13.66 0.63
C LEU A 238 5.08 12.14 0.86
N GLY A 239 4.01 11.41 0.60
CA GLY A 239 3.99 9.95 0.74
C GLY A 239 4.93 9.26 -0.25
N ALA A 240 4.99 9.75 -1.49
CA ALA A 240 5.93 9.24 -2.49
C ALA A 240 7.38 9.46 -2.04
N PHE A 241 7.73 10.67 -1.58
CA PHE A 241 9.06 10.99 -1.08
C PHE A 241 9.47 10.08 0.08
N VAL A 242 8.59 9.90 1.07
CA VAL A 242 8.87 9.02 2.22
C VAL A 242 9.18 7.60 1.76
N ARG A 243 8.39 7.03 0.84
CA ARG A 243 8.63 5.68 0.30
C ARG A 243 9.93 5.60 -0.49
N LEU A 244 10.14 6.53 -1.44
CA LEU A 244 11.32 6.52 -2.31
C LEU A 244 12.62 6.70 -1.51
N TYR A 245 12.67 7.67 -0.61
CA TYR A 245 13.86 7.91 0.21
C TYR A 245 14.15 6.69 1.11
N THR A 246 13.14 6.12 1.77
CA THR A 246 13.32 4.92 2.62
C THR A 246 13.95 3.75 1.86
N PHE A 247 13.59 3.60 0.58
CA PHE A 247 14.16 2.56 -0.28
C PHE A 247 15.58 2.92 -0.74
N LEU A 248 15.74 4.10 -1.33
CA LEU A 248 16.99 4.48 -1.99
C LEU A 248 18.12 4.86 -1.04
N SER A 249 17.84 5.35 0.17
CA SER A 249 18.88 5.72 1.16
C SER A 249 19.71 4.53 1.63
N GLN A 250 19.28 3.30 1.32
CA GLN A 250 20.00 2.07 1.62
C GLN A 250 21.04 1.73 0.54
N ILE A 251 20.89 2.30 -0.67
CA ILE A 251 21.70 1.97 -1.85
C ILE A 251 22.57 3.17 -2.22
N PHE A 252 22.05 4.39 -2.04
CA PHE A 252 22.71 5.63 -2.39
C PHE A 252 22.96 6.48 -1.15
N ASP A 253 24.22 6.85 -0.95
CA ASP A 253 24.56 7.97 -0.08
C ASP A 253 24.26 9.27 -0.83
N TYR A 254 23.29 10.03 -0.31
CA TYR A 254 22.88 11.30 -0.89
C TYR A 254 23.81 12.45 -0.54
N GLY A 255 24.78 12.25 0.37
CA GLY A 255 25.82 13.23 0.74
C GLY A 255 25.32 14.50 1.43
N ASN A 256 24.00 14.70 1.56
CA ASN A 256 23.38 15.87 2.18
C ASN A 256 22.28 15.44 3.17
N THR A 257 22.43 15.86 4.43
CA THR A 257 21.48 15.59 5.52
C THR A 257 20.14 16.32 5.33
N ASP A 258 20.04 17.32 4.48
CA ASP A 258 18.79 18.04 4.17
C ASP A 258 17.69 17.12 3.63
N ILE A 259 18.08 16.08 2.89
CA ILE A 259 17.14 15.11 2.33
C ILE A 259 16.61 14.21 3.46
N GLU A 260 17.48 13.77 4.35
CA GLU A 260 17.11 12.97 5.53
C GLU A 260 16.23 13.75 6.49
N LYS A 261 16.57 15.02 6.76
CA LYS A 261 15.77 15.94 7.57
C LYS A 261 14.34 16.05 7.04
N ARG A 262 14.18 16.22 5.72
CA ARG A 262 12.88 16.26 5.05
C ARG A 262 12.14 14.93 5.16
N TRP A 263 12.84 13.80 5.05
CA TRP A 263 12.23 12.49 5.28
C TRP A 263 11.64 12.36 6.68
N ILE A 264 12.40 12.70 7.73
CA ILE A 264 11.93 12.69 9.12
C ILE A 264 10.69 13.58 9.26
N PHE A 265 10.79 14.81 8.76
CA PHE A 265 9.71 15.78 8.81
C PHE A 265 8.44 15.29 8.11
N PHE A 266 8.53 14.84 6.86
CA PHE A 266 7.38 14.35 6.09
C PHE A 266 6.78 13.08 6.70
N LYS A 267 7.59 12.18 7.25
CA LYS A 267 7.13 10.99 7.96
C LYS A 267 6.27 11.34 9.18
N ARG A 268 6.58 12.45 9.87
CA ARG A 268 5.79 12.94 11.02
C ARG A 268 4.58 13.79 10.60
N LEU A 269 4.67 14.53 9.50
CA LEU A 269 3.60 15.39 9.00
C LEU A 269 2.49 14.58 8.29
N LEU A 270 2.85 13.62 7.45
CA LEU A 270 1.93 12.88 6.58
C LEU A 270 0.71 12.27 7.31
N PRO A 271 0.86 11.63 8.49
CA PRO A 271 -0.28 11.05 9.21
C PRO A 271 -1.28 12.09 9.71
N LEU A 272 -0.84 13.34 9.93
CA LEU A 272 -1.68 14.43 10.44
C LEU A 272 -2.56 15.08 9.37
N LEU A 273 -2.22 14.92 8.09
CA LEU A 273 -2.94 15.54 6.97
C LEU A 273 -4.20 14.75 6.61
N ASP A 274 -5.15 14.65 7.54
CA ASP A 274 -6.42 13.96 7.32
C ASP A 274 -7.47 14.87 6.65
N PHE A 275 -7.32 15.06 5.34
CA PHE A 275 -8.18 15.91 4.52
C PHE A 275 -9.64 15.41 4.37
N GLU A 276 -9.97 14.22 4.87
CA GLU A 276 -11.34 13.68 4.78
C GLU A 276 -12.13 13.87 6.08
N ARG A 277 -11.54 14.47 7.12
CA ARG A 277 -12.19 14.66 8.44
C ARG A 277 -12.76 16.07 8.59
N GLU A 278 -14.05 16.17 8.94
CA GLU A 278 -14.74 17.46 9.19
C GLU A 278 -14.38 18.14 10.53
N GLY A 279 -13.50 17.57 11.35
CA GLY A 279 -13.18 18.06 12.70
C GLY A 279 -12.17 19.23 12.77
N ASP A 280 -12.32 20.16 13.72
CA ASP A 280 -11.51 21.39 13.90
C ASP A 280 -10.12 21.22 14.50
N THR A 281 -9.75 20.00 14.89
CA THR A 281 -8.49 19.71 15.57
C THR A 281 -7.66 18.72 14.77
N VAL A 282 -6.35 18.97 14.67
CA VAL A 282 -5.40 18.00 14.14
C VAL A 282 -5.51 16.70 14.95
N ASP A 283 -5.64 15.58 14.24
CA ASP A 283 -5.64 14.27 14.87
C ASP A 283 -4.22 13.83 15.25
N LEU A 284 -3.82 14.19 16.45
CA LEU A 284 -2.51 13.89 17.00
C LEU A 284 -2.37 12.42 17.46
N THR A 285 -3.44 11.62 17.41
CA THR A 285 -3.39 10.20 17.81
C THR A 285 -2.52 9.36 16.88
N LYS A 286 -2.21 9.86 15.67
CA LYS A 286 -1.37 9.19 14.68
C LYS A 286 0.12 9.50 14.83
N ILE A 287 0.49 10.48 15.67
CA ILE A 287 1.89 10.69 16.10
C ILE A 287 2.04 10.00 17.44
N VAL A 288 2.40 8.73 17.42
CA VAL A 288 2.81 8.01 18.63
C VAL A 288 4.30 7.72 18.50
N LEU A 289 5.13 8.27 19.40
CA LEU A 289 6.41 7.66 19.73
C LEU A 289 6.10 6.29 20.35
N THR A 290 6.47 5.23 19.65
CA THR A 290 6.44 3.87 20.18
C THR A 290 7.48 3.72 21.30
N ARG A 291 7.10 4.09 22.53
CA ARG A 291 7.53 3.36 23.73
C ARG A 291 6.33 2.57 24.25
N HIS A 292 6.45 1.25 24.15
CA HIS A 292 5.40 0.28 24.42
C HIS A 292 4.92 0.31 25.88
N HIS A 293 3.60 0.35 26.07
CA HIS A 293 2.96 -0.42 27.13
C HIS A 293 1.84 -1.26 26.49
N LEU A 294 2.17 -2.50 26.10
CA LEU A 294 1.23 -3.44 25.51
C LEU A 294 0.38 -4.10 26.60
N ARG A 295 -0.94 -3.95 26.51
CA ARG A 295 -1.90 -4.84 27.16
C ARG A 295 -2.27 -5.96 26.19
N ASN A 296 -1.98 -7.20 26.59
CA ASN A 296 -2.35 -8.42 25.89
C ASN A 296 -3.88 -8.57 25.82
N ARG A 297 -4.46 -8.62 24.61
CA ARG A 297 -5.91 -8.83 24.39
C ARG A 297 -6.27 -10.23 23.86
N GLY A 298 -5.37 -11.20 23.94
CA GLY A 298 -5.64 -12.59 23.55
C GLY A 298 -5.79 -12.81 22.04
N LYS A 299 -5.83 -14.09 21.63
CA LYS A 299 -5.96 -14.51 20.22
C LYS A 299 -7.41 -14.37 19.76
N GLN A 300 -7.65 -13.65 18.66
CA GLN A 300 -8.92 -13.65 17.95
C GLN A 300 -8.82 -14.49 16.66
N PRO A 301 -9.82 -15.31 16.33
CA PRO A 301 -9.91 -15.99 15.04
C PRO A 301 -10.37 -15.00 13.97
N LEU A 302 -9.58 -14.85 12.91
CA LEU A 302 -9.95 -14.11 11.70
C LEU A 302 -10.56 -15.11 10.70
N TYR A 303 -11.79 -14.88 10.29
CA TYR A 303 -12.42 -15.60 9.18
C TYR A 303 -12.28 -14.78 7.89
N LEU A 304 -11.71 -15.41 6.87
CA LEU A 304 -11.61 -14.88 5.50
C LEU A 304 -12.91 -15.25 4.76
N ASN A 305 -13.71 -14.25 4.38
CA ASN A 305 -14.80 -14.46 3.42
C ASN A 305 -14.30 -14.19 2.00
N SER A 306 -14.57 -15.16 1.12
CA SER A 306 -14.30 -15.17 -0.32
C SER A 306 -15.24 -14.22 -1.08
N GLY A 307 -14.69 -13.38 -1.94
CA GLY A 307 -15.43 -12.58 -2.91
C GLY A 307 -14.46 -11.89 -3.88
N ASP A 308 -14.66 -12.13 -5.17
CA ASP A 308 -13.77 -11.73 -6.26
C ASP A 308 -13.59 -10.20 -6.36
N ALA A 309 -12.34 -9.74 -6.36
CA ALA A 309 -12.00 -8.33 -6.53
C ALA A 309 -11.75 -7.99 -8.00
N LYS A 310 -12.47 -6.99 -8.52
CA LYS A 310 -12.31 -6.45 -9.88
C LYS A 310 -10.90 -5.85 -10.07
N PRO A 311 -10.25 -6.07 -11.23
CA PRO A 311 -8.92 -5.56 -11.52
C PRO A 311 -8.90 -4.04 -11.70
N LEU A 312 -7.82 -3.39 -11.23
CA LEU A 312 -7.53 -1.97 -11.43
C LEU A 312 -6.63 -1.77 -12.67
N PRO A 313 -6.84 -0.70 -13.46
CA PRO A 313 -5.99 -0.40 -14.61
C PRO A 313 -4.59 0.12 -14.20
N PRO A 314 -3.58 -0.06 -15.05
CA PRO A 314 -2.18 0.26 -14.73
C PRO A 314 -1.90 1.77 -14.67
N ILE A 315 -0.95 2.17 -13.81
CA ILE A 315 -0.42 3.53 -13.68
C ILE A 315 0.75 3.71 -14.66
N THR A 316 0.68 4.73 -15.52
CA THR A 316 1.69 5.02 -16.56
C THR A 316 2.47 6.33 -16.34
N ASP A 317 2.29 7.05 -15.23
CA ASP A 317 3.07 8.26 -14.91
C ASP A 317 3.15 8.56 -13.39
N PRO A 318 4.26 9.12 -12.85
CA PRO A 318 4.38 9.54 -11.47
C PRO A 318 3.61 10.85 -11.25
N GLY A 319 2.30 10.72 -11.14
CA GLY A 319 1.34 11.83 -11.01
C GLY A 319 -0.12 11.39 -11.08
N GLY A 320 -0.40 10.09 -10.98
CA GLY A 320 -1.73 9.50 -11.15
C GLY A 320 -2.71 9.70 -9.99
N GLY A 321 -2.72 10.85 -9.31
CA GLY A 321 -3.88 11.25 -8.51
C GLY A 321 -5.14 11.43 -9.37
N SER A 322 -4.96 11.55 -10.68
CA SER A 322 -6.04 11.71 -11.64
C SER A 322 -6.95 10.50 -11.78
N VAL A 323 -6.59 9.27 -11.40
CA VAL A 323 -7.50 8.13 -11.61
C VAL A 323 -8.61 8.12 -10.58
N ARG A 324 -8.30 8.25 -9.28
CA ARG A 324 -9.35 8.36 -8.24
C ARG A 324 -10.10 9.69 -8.28
N VAL A 325 -9.45 10.79 -8.67
CA VAL A 325 -10.12 12.08 -8.86
C VAL A 325 -10.96 12.09 -10.13
N LYS A 326 -10.51 11.50 -11.25
CA LYS A 326 -11.38 11.28 -12.43
C LYS A 326 -12.49 10.31 -12.12
N GLU A 327 -12.28 9.21 -11.39
CA GLU A 327 -13.34 8.28 -11.02
C GLU A 327 -14.37 8.94 -10.10
N LYS A 328 -13.94 9.76 -9.12
CA LYS A 328 -14.86 10.55 -8.28
C LYS A 328 -15.57 11.66 -9.07
N ILE A 329 -14.88 12.35 -9.99
CA ILE A 329 -15.48 13.36 -10.87
C ILE A 329 -16.46 12.71 -11.87
N LEU A 330 -16.10 11.56 -12.44
CA LEU A 330 -16.94 10.78 -13.33
C LEU A 330 -18.15 10.24 -12.57
N LEU A 331 -17.97 9.75 -11.34
CA LEU A 331 -19.08 9.31 -10.50
C LEU A 331 -19.99 10.48 -10.11
N ALA A 332 -19.43 11.64 -9.74
CA ALA A 332 -20.21 12.85 -9.45
C ALA A 332 -21.00 13.35 -10.68
N GLN A 333 -20.38 13.35 -11.88
CA GLN A 333 -21.06 13.67 -13.14
C GLN A 333 -22.10 12.63 -13.53
N VAL A 334 -21.88 11.36 -13.18
CA VAL A 334 -22.87 10.30 -13.38
C VAL A 334 -24.04 10.49 -12.42
N ILE A 335 -23.80 10.78 -11.14
CA ILE A 335 -24.84 11.08 -10.14
C ILE A 335 -25.67 12.29 -10.59
N GLU A 336 -25.03 13.37 -11.03
CA GLU A 336 -25.72 14.57 -11.54
C GLU A 336 -26.64 14.24 -12.72
N LYS A 337 -26.15 13.48 -13.70
CA LYS A 337 -26.96 13.02 -14.85
C LYS A 337 -28.06 12.03 -14.46
N LEU A 338 -27.82 11.18 -13.47
CA LEU A 338 -28.84 10.27 -12.95
C LEU A 338 -29.95 11.07 -12.24
N ASN A 339 -29.58 12.10 -11.47
CA ASN A 339 -30.51 12.99 -10.80
C ASN A 339 -31.36 13.81 -11.80
N GLU A 340 -30.78 14.23 -12.93
CA GLU A 340 -31.53 14.86 -14.03
C GLU A 340 -32.57 13.90 -14.65
N LEU A 341 -32.29 12.59 -14.69
CA LEU A 341 -33.13 11.58 -15.34
C LEU A 341 -34.20 11.00 -14.40
N PHE A 342 -33.88 10.78 -13.12
CA PHE A 342 -34.74 10.11 -12.14
C PHE A 342 -35.41 11.07 -11.14
N GLY A 343 -34.98 12.33 -11.07
CA GLY A 343 -35.56 13.35 -10.19
C GLY A 343 -35.21 13.15 -8.70
N ALA A 344 -35.76 14.03 -7.84
CA ALA A 344 -35.41 14.12 -6.42
C ALA A 344 -36.14 13.11 -5.50
N ASP A 345 -36.99 12.25 -6.05
CA ASP A 345 -37.80 11.29 -5.27
C ASP A 345 -37.00 10.04 -4.82
N THR A 346 -35.76 9.89 -5.30
CA THR A 346 -34.85 8.77 -4.98
C THR A 346 -33.47 9.31 -4.60
N SER A 347 -32.74 8.62 -3.72
CA SER A 347 -31.41 9.08 -3.30
C SER A 347 -30.34 8.78 -4.36
N ASP A 348 -29.25 9.54 -4.35
CA ASP A 348 -28.08 9.33 -5.22
C ASP A 348 -27.58 7.87 -5.17
N ASP A 349 -27.56 7.28 -3.97
CA ASP A 349 -27.15 5.89 -3.75
C ASP A 349 -28.14 4.89 -4.35
N ASP A 350 -29.45 5.16 -4.27
CA ASP A 350 -30.48 4.30 -4.86
C ASP A 350 -30.39 4.29 -6.39
N GLN A 351 -30.21 5.48 -6.99
CA GLN A 351 -30.07 5.62 -8.44
C GLN A 351 -28.78 4.95 -8.95
N LEU A 352 -27.66 5.14 -8.24
CA LEU A 352 -26.40 4.49 -8.58
C LEU A 352 -26.48 2.97 -8.45
N LEU A 353 -27.08 2.46 -7.37
CA LEU A 353 -27.26 1.03 -7.17
C LEU A 353 -28.16 0.44 -8.26
N TYR A 354 -29.22 1.15 -8.65
CA TYR A 354 -30.12 0.69 -9.70
C TYR A 354 -29.42 0.63 -11.07
N VAL A 355 -28.76 1.70 -11.51
CA VAL A 355 -28.13 1.74 -12.84
C VAL A 355 -26.85 0.90 -12.92
N ASN A 356 -25.92 1.07 -11.98
CA ASN A 356 -24.61 0.40 -12.03
C ASN A 356 -24.59 -0.97 -11.35
N GLY A 357 -25.44 -1.18 -10.34
CA GLY A 357 -25.53 -2.44 -9.62
C GLY A 357 -26.47 -3.43 -10.28
N VAL A 358 -27.65 -2.98 -10.71
CA VAL A 358 -28.72 -3.87 -11.22
C VAL A 358 -28.76 -3.91 -12.74
N LEU A 359 -28.98 -2.77 -13.40
CA LEU A 359 -29.14 -2.73 -14.87
C LEU A 359 -27.85 -3.11 -15.60
N MET A 360 -26.71 -2.55 -15.19
CA MET A 360 -25.42 -2.89 -15.79
C MET A 360 -25.09 -4.38 -15.60
N GLY A 361 -25.41 -4.96 -14.44
CA GLY A 361 -25.22 -6.40 -14.18
C GLY A 361 -26.00 -7.24 -15.18
N LYS A 362 -27.29 -6.96 -15.36
CA LYS A 362 -28.15 -7.66 -16.32
C LYS A 362 -27.71 -7.49 -17.77
N MET A 363 -27.29 -6.29 -18.16
CA MET A 363 -26.78 -6.04 -19.51
C MET A 363 -25.45 -6.78 -19.77
N LEU A 364 -24.60 -6.97 -18.75
CA LEU A 364 -23.38 -7.77 -18.87
C LEU A 364 -23.64 -9.28 -19.00
N GLU A 365 -24.78 -9.75 -18.51
CA GLU A 365 -25.23 -11.15 -18.65
C GLU A 365 -25.82 -11.43 -20.06
N SER A 366 -26.15 -10.40 -20.84
CA SER A 366 -26.67 -10.57 -22.21
C SER A 366 -25.60 -11.05 -23.18
N GLU A 367 -25.69 -12.32 -23.58
CA GLU A 367 -24.78 -12.94 -24.55
C GLU A 367 -24.80 -12.21 -25.91
N LYS A 368 -25.95 -11.63 -26.29
CA LYS A 368 -26.12 -10.83 -27.51
C LYS A 368 -25.27 -9.56 -27.46
N LEU A 369 -25.28 -8.84 -26.33
CA LEU A 369 -24.46 -7.64 -26.13
C LEU A 369 -22.96 -7.98 -26.08
N ARG A 370 -22.58 -9.11 -25.49
CA ARG A 370 -21.18 -9.57 -25.45
C ARG A 370 -20.64 -9.87 -26.85
N GLN A 371 -21.41 -10.55 -27.68
CA GLN A 371 -21.04 -10.85 -29.06
C GLN A 371 -20.95 -9.58 -29.92
N GLN A 372 -21.88 -8.64 -29.75
CA GLN A 372 -21.83 -7.35 -30.45
C GLN A 372 -20.66 -6.49 -30.02
N ALA A 373 -20.34 -6.44 -28.72
CA ALA A 373 -19.21 -5.69 -28.19
C ALA A 373 -17.85 -6.27 -28.65
N ALA A 374 -17.76 -7.59 -28.83
CA ALA A 374 -16.54 -8.24 -29.32
C ALA A 374 -16.32 -8.05 -30.83
N SER A 375 -17.39 -7.85 -31.60
CA SER A 375 -17.35 -7.87 -33.07
C SER A 375 -17.49 -6.48 -33.71
N ASN A 376 -17.87 -5.45 -32.95
CA ASN A 376 -18.14 -4.11 -33.48
C ASN A 376 -17.30 -3.05 -32.77
N THR A 377 -17.08 -1.93 -33.48
CA THR A 377 -16.50 -0.72 -32.87
C THR A 377 -17.48 -0.07 -31.90
N ARG A 378 -16.97 0.79 -31.00
CA ARG A 378 -17.79 1.46 -29.99
C ARG A 378 -18.93 2.29 -30.58
N GLU A 379 -18.69 3.03 -31.68
CA GLU A 379 -19.74 3.81 -32.34
C GLU A 379 -20.83 2.90 -32.92
N GLN A 380 -20.43 1.80 -33.59
CA GLN A 380 -21.36 0.83 -34.16
C GLN A 380 -22.21 0.14 -33.10
N PHE A 381 -21.60 -0.22 -31.96
CA PHE A 381 -22.29 -0.79 -30.80
C PHE A 381 -23.31 0.20 -30.20
N ALA A 382 -22.94 1.47 -30.04
CA ALA A 382 -23.81 2.50 -29.48
C ALA A 382 -25.05 2.78 -30.35
N THR A 383 -24.97 2.56 -31.66
CA THR A 383 -26.09 2.70 -32.61
C THR A 383 -26.87 1.41 -32.85
N SER A 384 -26.52 0.31 -32.18
CA SER A 384 -27.20 -0.98 -32.36
C SER A 384 -28.64 -0.94 -31.82
N PRO A 385 -29.66 -1.31 -32.62
CA PRO A 385 -31.04 -1.42 -32.13
C PRO A 385 -31.19 -2.43 -30.98
N ASP A 386 -30.31 -3.42 -30.93
CA ASP A 386 -30.32 -4.44 -29.90
C ASP A 386 -29.90 -3.90 -28.53
N LEU A 387 -29.09 -2.85 -28.47
CA LEU A 387 -28.70 -2.22 -27.22
C LEU A 387 -29.91 -1.65 -26.47
N GLY A 388 -30.82 -0.98 -27.20
CA GLY A 388 -32.05 -0.44 -26.64
C GLY A 388 -33.04 -1.54 -26.21
N ASN A 389 -33.15 -2.61 -27.01
CA ASN A 389 -34.03 -3.73 -26.69
C ASN A 389 -33.55 -4.49 -25.44
N GLU A 390 -32.24 -4.75 -25.33
CA GLU A 390 -31.65 -5.44 -24.19
C GLU A 390 -31.69 -4.58 -22.92
N LEU A 391 -31.55 -3.25 -23.03
CA LEU A 391 -31.78 -2.34 -21.92
C LEU A 391 -33.23 -2.41 -21.41
N ASN A 392 -34.21 -2.41 -22.32
CA ASN A 392 -35.62 -2.54 -21.94
C ASN A 392 -35.91 -3.88 -21.25
N ASN A 393 -35.36 -4.98 -21.77
CA ASN A 393 -35.48 -6.30 -21.14
C ASN A 393 -34.84 -6.31 -19.75
N ALA A 394 -33.64 -5.72 -19.59
CA ALA A 394 -32.96 -5.61 -18.30
C ALA A 394 -33.79 -4.81 -17.28
N ILE A 395 -34.46 -3.73 -17.72
CA ILE A 395 -35.36 -2.93 -16.87
C ILE A 395 -36.56 -3.76 -16.40
N ILE A 396 -37.22 -4.48 -17.31
CA ILE A 396 -38.39 -5.33 -17.00
C ILE A 396 -37.99 -6.44 -16.02
N GLU A 397 -36.91 -7.16 -16.31
CA GLU A 397 -36.46 -8.24 -15.43
C GLU A 397 -35.98 -7.74 -14.07
N ALA A 398 -35.37 -6.56 -13.99
CA ALA A 398 -34.97 -5.95 -12.73
C ALA A 398 -36.21 -5.66 -11.87
N LEU A 399 -37.27 -5.11 -12.48
CA LEU A 399 -38.53 -4.84 -11.81
C LEU A 399 -39.21 -6.13 -11.33
N ASP A 400 -39.27 -7.16 -12.17
CA ASP A 400 -39.87 -8.45 -11.82
C ASP A 400 -39.12 -9.14 -10.68
N ALA A 401 -37.79 -9.14 -10.74
CA ALA A 401 -36.95 -9.71 -9.69
C ALA A 401 -37.14 -8.95 -8.37
N HIS A 402 -37.11 -7.61 -8.40
CA HIS A 402 -37.30 -6.79 -7.20
C HIS A 402 -38.70 -7.01 -6.60
N THR A 403 -39.74 -6.98 -7.43
CA THR A 403 -41.13 -7.24 -6.99
C THR A 403 -41.28 -8.63 -6.39
N SER A 404 -40.69 -9.65 -7.02
CA SER A 404 -40.72 -11.03 -6.51
C SER A 404 -40.00 -11.17 -5.16
N MET A 405 -38.80 -10.58 -5.02
CA MET A 405 -38.03 -10.60 -3.79
C MET A 405 -38.76 -9.87 -2.65
N SER A 406 -39.26 -8.66 -2.90
CA SER A 406 -40.04 -7.89 -1.92
C SER A 406 -41.31 -8.62 -1.51
N THR A 407 -42.05 -9.19 -2.46
CA THR A 407 -43.27 -9.96 -2.18
C THR A 407 -42.98 -11.17 -1.30
N LYS A 408 -41.91 -11.93 -1.59
CA LYS A 408 -41.49 -13.08 -0.77
C LYS A 408 -41.06 -12.65 0.64
N ALA A 409 -40.31 -11.57 0.75
CA ALA A 409 -39.85 -11.04 2.03
C ALA A 409 -41.00 -10.50 2.90
N LEU A 410 -42.04 -9.92 2.29
CA LEU A 410 -43.21 -9.40 3.00
C LEU A 410 -44.19 -10.52 3.40
N ASN A 411 -44.33 -11.57 2.59
CA ASN A 411 -45.33 -12.60 2.78
C ASN A 411 -44.83 -13.86 3.53
N SER A 412 -43.51 -14.03 3.73
CA SER A 412 -42.94 -15.12 4.53
C SER A 412 -42.21 -14.59 5.77
N PRO A 413 -42.69 -14.92 6.97
CA PRO A 413 -41.98 -14.63 8.22
C PRO A 413 -40.59 -15.29 8.28
N GLU A 414 -40.41 -16.48 7.70
CA GLU A 414 -39.09 -17.13 7.68
C GLU A 414 -38.09 -16.35 6.83
N VAL A 415 -38.49 -15.91 5.63
CA VAL A 415 -37.62 -15.10 4.75
C VAL A 415 -37.27 -13.77 5.41
N LYS A 416 -38.25 -13.10 6.02
CA LYS A 416 -38.03 -11.84 6.74
C LYS A 416 -37.03 -12.00 7.89
N ASN A 417 -37.18 -13.04 8.70
CA ASN A 417 -36.27 -13.33 9.81
C ASN A 417 -34.87 -13.72 9.31
N GLY A 418 -34.79 -14.44 8.19
CA GLY A 418 -33.52 -14.77 7.53
C GLY A 418 -32.77 -13.52 7.07
N ILE A 419 -33.45 -12.58 6.42
CA ILE A 419 -32.87 -11.30 5.99
C ILE A 419 -32.36 -10.51 7.20
N LEU A 420 -33.17 -10.41 8.26
CA LEU A 420 -32.78 -9.69 9.48
C LEU A 420 -31.53 -10.30 10.14
N LYS A 421 -31.44 -11.62 10.16
CA LYS A 421 -30.26 -12.34 10.68
C LYS A 421 -29.01 -12.04 9.84
N ILE A 422 -29.12 -12.04 8.51
CA ILE A 422 -28.02 -11.69 7.61
C ILE A 422 -27.56 -10.24 7.86
N LEU A 423 -28.51 -9.31 8.02
CA LEU A 423 -28.19 -7.91 8.26
C LEU A 423 -27.46 -7.70 9.60
N LEU A 424 -27.89 -8.38 10.66
CA LEU A 424 -27.29 -8.27 11.99
C LEU A 424 -25.94 -8.99 12.09
N GLU A 425 -25.84 -10.23 11.60
CA GLU A 425 -24.65 -11.07 11.81
C GLU A 425 -23.58 -10.86 10.74
N HIS A 426 -23.96 -10.68 9.47
CA HIS A 426 -23.02 -10.66 8.35
C HIS A 426 -22.78 -9.24 7.83
N SER A 427 -23.83 -8.41 7.81
CA SER A 427 -23.72 -7.03 7.32
C SER A 427 -23.38 -6.01 8.41
N LYS A 428 -23.31 -6.46 9.68
CA LYS A 428 -22.97 -5.65 10.86
C LYS A 428 -23.83 -4.40 10.99
N LEU A 429 -25.15 -4.56 10.78
CA LEU A 429 -26.11 -3.44 10.74
C LEU A 429 -26.04 -2.61 12.02
N TRP A 430 -25.94 -3.26 13.19
CA TRP A 430 -25.89 -2.56 14.48
C TRP A 430 -24.63 -1.69 14.62
N GLU A 431 -23.46 -2.23 14.28
CA GLU A 431 -22.19 -1.51 14.34
C GLU A 431 -22.15 -0.34 13.35
N LYS A 432 -22.69 -0.53 12.15
CA LYS A 432 -22.76 0.52 11.13
C LYS A 432 -23.69 1.66 11.54
N LEU A 433 -24.87 1.33 12.08
CA LEU A 433 -25.80 2.35 12.59
C LEU A 433 -25.21 3.14 13.76
N ARG A 434 -24.42 2.49 14.62
CA ARG A 434 -23.73 3.15 15.74
C ARG A 434 -22.54 4.02 15.31
N ALA A 435 -21.93 3.73 14.16
CA ALA A 435 -20.84 4.54 13.61
C ALA A 435 -21.35 5.76 12.82
N ALA A 436 -22.62 5.73 12.39
CA ALA A 436 -23.25 6.78 11.59
C ALA A 436 -24.01 7.83 12.42
N GLY A 437 -24.23 7.58 13.71
CA GLY A 437 -24.78 8.55 14.68
C GLY A 437 -23.75 8.91 15.72
#